data_AF-A0A4Y9FB66-F1
#
_entry.id   AF-A0A4Y9FB66-F1
#
_cell.length_a   1.000
_cell.length_b   1.000
_cell.length_c   1.000
_cell.angle_alpha   90.00
_cell.angle_beta   90.00
_cell.angle_gamma   90.00
#
_symmetry.space_group_name_H-M   'P 1'
#
loop_
_entity.id
_entity.type
_entity.pdbx_description
1 polymer ?
#
loop_
_entity_poly.entity_id
_entity_poly.type
_entity_poly.pdbx_seq_one_letter_code
_entity_poly.pdbx_strand_id
1 'polypeptide(L)' 'MNGLVLSVEPPKALVFAITTLGLALGGLLIAIGERDRGVGYLIAALLGGILAWNARALLSLFGV' A
#
# COMPACT_ATOMS: atom_id res chain seq x y z
N MET A 1 26.47 4.62 -0.84
CA MET A 1 25.31 3.94 -0.20
C MET A 1 24.05 4.81 -0.21
N ASN A 2 24.16 6.14 -0.11
CA ASN A 2 23.01 7.07 -0.18
C ASN A 2 22.22 7.09 -1.50
N GLY A 3 22.76 6.52 -2.58
CA GLY A 3 22.07 6.46 -3.89
C GLY A 3 21.02 5.36 -4.02
N LEU A 4 21.08 4.30 -3.19
CA LEU A 4 20.09 3.22 -3.23
C LEU A 4 18.82 3.57 -2.46
N VAL A 5 18.93 4.35 -1.38
CA VAL A 5 17.78 4.78 -0.55
C VAL A 5 16.89 5.78 -1.32
N LEU A 6 17.48 6.64 -2.15
CA LEU A 6 16.75 7.53 -3.07
C LEU A 6 16.05 6.79 -4.23
N SER A 7 16.40 5.52 -4.47
CA SER A 7 15.74 4.65 -5.46
C SER A 7 14.60 3.81 -4.85
N VAL A 8 14.35 3.92 -3.54
CA VAL A 8 13.39 3.09 -2.79
C VAL A 8 12.10 3.84 -2.46
N GLU A 9 11.97 5.12 -2.79
CA GLU A 9 10.67 5.79 -2.70
C GLU A 9 9.80 5.41 -3.91
N PRO A 10 8.74 4.60 -3.73
CA PRO A 10 7.80 4.36 -4.80
C PRO A 10 7.15 5.71 -5.18
N PRO A 11 7.01 6.03 -6.48
CA PRO A 11 6.31 7.22 -6.91
C PRO A 11 4.93 7.28 -6.24
N LYS A 12 4.56 8.44 -5.68
CA LYS A 12 3.26 8.60 -5.00
C LYS A 12 2.07 8.20 -5.88
N ALA A 13 2.17 8.44 -7.19
CA ALA A 13 1.21 8.01 -8.18
C ALA A 13 1.09 6.46 -8.27
N LEU A 14 2.20 5.74 -8.15
CA LEU A 14 2.22 4.28 -8.15
C LEU A 14 1.59 3.73 -6.86
N VAL A 15 1.92 4.32 -5.70
CA VAL A 15 1.29 3.95 -4.42
C VAL A 15 -0.22 4.14 -4.50
N PHE A 16 -0.68 5.29 -5.01
CA PHE A 16 -2.11 5.54 -5.21
C PHE A 16 -2.74 4.50 -6.14
N ALA A 17 -2.12 4.23 -7.30
CA ALA A 17 -2.66 3.27 -8.26
C ALA A 17 -2.82 1.88 -7.65
N ILE A 18 -1.81 1.40 -6.91
CA ILE A 18 -1.85 0.07 -6.27
C ILE A 18 -2.89 0.03 -5.14
N THR A 19 -2.95 1.06 -4.30
CA THR A 19 -3.95 1.15 -3.23
C THR A 19 -5.37 1.21 -3.77
N THR A 20 -5.63 2.01 -4.80
CA THR A 20 -6.94 2.10 -5.46
C THR A 20 -7.33 0.78 -6.12
N LEU A 21 -6.39 0.10 -6.78
CA LEU A 21 -6.63 -1.23 -7.34
C LEU A 21 -6.98 -2.24 -6.24
N GLY A 22 -6.24 -2.27 -5.14
CA GLY A 22 -6.51 -3.15 -4.01
C GLY A 22 -7.87 -2.89 -3.35
N LEU A 23 -8.27 -1.62 -3.24
CA LEU A 23 -9.61 -1.23 -2.78
C LEU A 23 -10.70 -1.72 -3.74
N ALA A 24 -10.50 -1.56 -5.04
CA ALA A 24 -11.46 -2.01 -6.06
C ALA A 24 -11.61 -3.55 -6.04
N LEU A 25 -10.51 -4.29 -5.91
CA LEU A 25 -10.52 -5.75 -5.81
C LEU A 25 -11.19 -6.23 -4.51
N GLY A 26 -10.89 -5.59 -3.38
CA GLY A 26 -11.55 -5.89 -2.11
C GLY A 26 -13.06 -5.64 -2.16
N GLY A 27 -13.48 -4.52 -2.77
CA GLY A 27 -14.89 -4.21 -3.00
C GLY A 27 -15.57 -5.22 -3.93
N LEU A 28 -14.89 -5.66 -4.99
CA LEU A 28 -15.38 -6.69 -5.91
C LEU A 28 -15.59 -8.04 -5.20
N LEU A 29 -14.64 -8.45 -4.36
CA LEU A 29 -14.76 -9.69 -3.57
C LEU A 29 -15.96 -9.64 -2.62
N ILE A 30 -16.20 -8.51 -1.98
CA ILE A 30 -17.40 -8.31 -1.15
C ILE A 30 -18.67 -8.42 -2.00
N ALA A 31 -18.67 -7.81 -3.19
CA ALA A 31 -19.83 -7.81 -4.08
C ALA A 31 -20.21 -9.21 -4.60
N ILE A 32 -19.25 -10.12 -4.76
CA ILE A 32 -19.50 -11.51 -5.20
C ILE A 32 -19.80 -12.48 -4.04
N GLY A 33 -19.94 -11.98 -2.82
CA GLY A 33 -20.29 -12.78 -1.63
C GLY A 33 -19.11 -13.26 -0.78
N GLU A 34 -17.87 -13.01 -1.21
CA GLU A 34 -16.65 -13.38 -0.48
C GLU A 34 -16.26 -12.30 0.55
N ARG A 35 -17.18 -11.99 1.47
CA ARG A 35 -17.08 -10.83 2.38
C ARG A 35 -15.81 -10.84 3.23
N ASP A 36 -15.47 -11.97 3.86
CA ASP A 36 -14.29 -12.04 4.74
C ASP A 36 -12.98 -11.80 4.00
N ARG A 37 -12.84 -12.41 2.80
CA ARG A 37 -11.67 -12.22 1.95
C ARG A 37 -11.60 -10.80 1.41
N GLY A 38 -12.74 -10.24 1.00
CA GLY A 38 -12.82 -8.87 0.50
C GLY A 38 -12.46 -7.83 1.56
N VAL A 39 -12.95 -7.99 2.79
CA VAL A 39 -12.54 -7.15 3.94
C VAL A 39 -11.04 -7.29 4.21
N GLY A 40 -10.51 -8.51 4.18
CA GLY A 40 -9.06 -8.75 4.30
C GLY A 40 -8.24 -7.99 3.24
N TYR A 41 -8.70 -8.01 1.98
CA TYR A 41 -8.09 -7.26 0.89
C TYR A 41 -8.16 -5.74 1.09
N LEU A 42 -9.30 -5.22 1.55
CA LEU A 42 -9.44 -3.79 1.83
C LEU A 42 -8.47 -3.34 2.92
N ILE A 43 -8.36 -4.11 4.01
CA ILE A 43 -7.43 -3.82 5.11
C ILE A 43 -5.99 -3.85 4.60
N ALA A 44 -5.60 -4.88 3.84
CA ALA A 44 -4.25 -5.00 3.30
C ALA A 44 -3.90 -3.85 2.35
N ALA A 45 -4.82 -3.46 1.46
CA ALA A 45 -4.61 -2.36 0.52
C ALA A 45 -4.46 -1.01 1.22
N LEU A 46 -5.28 -0.74 2.24
CA LEU A 46 -5.21 0.49 3.03
C LEU A 46 -3.94 0.57 3.86
N LEU A 47 -3.63 -0.49 4.63
CA LEU A 47 -2.42 -0.52 5.46
C LEU A 47 -1.16 -0.46 4.59
N GLY A 48 -1.10 -1.24 3.51
CA GLY A 48 0.00 -1.22 2.56
C GLY A 48 0.20 0.16 1.92
N GLY A 49 -0.90 0.82 1.54
CA GLY A 49 -0.87 2.18 0.98
C GLY A 49 -0.34 3.23 1.96
N ILE A 50 -0.83 3.21 3.21
CA ILE A 50 -0.38 4.12 4.27
C ILE A 50 1.11 3.91 4.58
N LEU A 51 1.55 2.65 4.68
CA LEU A 51 2.94 2.30 4.92
C LEU A 51 3.83 2.77 3.76
N ALA A 52 3.43 2.52 2.52
CA ALA A 52 4.19 2.94 1.34
C ALA A 52 4.24 4.48 1.20
N TRP A 53 3.17 5.18 1.55
CA TRP A 53 3.13 6.66 1.55
C TRP A 53 4.08 7.28 2.59
N ASN A 54 4.19 6.63 3.75
CA ASN A 54 5.04 7.08 4.86
C ASN A 54 6.39 6.34 4.92
N ALA A 55 6.76 5.63 3.84
CA ALA A 55 7.95 4.78 3.83
C ALA A 55 9.21 5.54 4.23
N ARG A 56 9.38 6.78 3.76
CA ARG A 56 10.51 7.64 4.13
C ARG A 56 10.58 7.94 5.62
N ALA A 57 9.44 8.32 6.22
CA ALA A 57 9.37 8.63 7.64
C ALA A 57 9.67 7.38 8.48
N LEU A 58 9.13 6.23 8.07
CA LEU A 58 9.37 4.95 8.72
C LEU A 58 10.84 4.51 8.60
N LEU A 59 11.45 4.60 7.42
CA LEU A 59 12.86 4.25 7.22
C LEU A 59 13.80 5.17 8.03
N SER A 60 13.45 6.45 8.16
CA SER A 60 14.24 7.40 8.95
C SER A 60 14.23 7.10 10.46
N LEU A 61 13.20 6.40 10.98
CA LEU A 61 13.17 5.94 12.38
C LEU A 61 14.18 4.82 12.65
N PHE A 62 14.61 4.09 11.62
CA PHE A 62 15.60 3.01 11.73
C PHE A 62 17.03 3.44 11.35
N GLY A 63 17.26 4.75 11.15
CA GLY A 63 18.61 5.30 10.94
C GLY A 63 19.21 5.05 9.56
N VAL A 64 18.37 4.82 8.53
CA VAL A 64 18.77 4.69 7.11
C VAL A 64 18.67 6.03 6.39
#